data_AF-A0A352J017-F1
#
_entry.id   AF-A0A352J017-F1
#
_cell.length_a   1.000
_cell.length_b   1.000
_cell.length_c   1.000
_cell.angle_alpha   90.00
_cell.angle_beta   90.00
_cell.angle_gamma   90.00
#
_symmetry.space_group_name_H-M   'P 1'
#
loop_
_entity.id
_entity.type
_entity.pdbx_description
1 polymer ?
#
loop_
_entity_poly.entity_id
_entity_poly.type
_entity_poly.pdbx_seq_one_letter_code
_entity_poly.pdbx_strand_id
1 'polypeptide(L)'
;GHGSKGVYRGDKLTRRVFENILNGGYIAQDLVPAGERTLRIDDAVVTRKVDIRLYTYAGKSMLVAARIYQGQTTNFRTPGGGFAPVFQV
;
A
#
# COMPACT_ATOMS: atom_id res chain seq x y z
N GLY A 1 2.84 -7.82 -12.15
CA GLY A 1 2.31 -8.55 -10.98
C GLY A 1 0.99 -7.96 -10.53
N HIS A 2 0.20 -8.69 -9.73
CA HIS A 2 -1.03 -8.18 -9.10
C HIS A 2 -1.01 -8.47 -7.60
N GLY A 3 -1.69 -7.64 -6.79
CA GLY A 3 -1.80 -7.88 -5.34
C GLY A 3 -0.46 -7.99 -4.61
N SER A 4 0.54 -7.20 -5.02
CA SER A 4 1.91 -7.21 -4.49
C SER A 4 2.71 -8.51 -4.70
N LYS A 5 2.24 -9.43 -5.55
CA LYS A 5 3.05 -10.58 -5.99
C LYS A 5 4.21 -10.10 -6.85
N GLY A 6 5.42 -10.55 -6.52
CA GLY A 6 6.66 -10.15 -7.21
C GLY A 6 7.08 -8.70 -6.91
N VAL A 7 6.66 -8.15 -5.77
CA VAL A 7 7.14 -6.84 -5.30
C VAL A 7 8.16 -7.07 -4.20
N TYR A 8 9.30 -6.38 -4.32
CA TYR A 8 10.40 -6.51 -3.37
C TYR A 8 10.76 -5.17 -2.75
N ARG A 9 11.19 -5.22 -1.50
CA ARG A 9 11.73 -4.09 -0.75
C ARG A 9 13.24 -4.16 -0.79
N GLY A 10 13.89 -3.16 -1.40
CA GLY A 10 15.34 -3.16 -1.62
C GLY A 10 16.16 -3.38 -0.34
N ASP A 11 15.73 -2.77 0.77
CA ASP A 11 16.34 -2.92 2.11
C ASP A 11 16.14 -4.30 2.75
N LYS A 12 15.33 -5.17 2.13
CA LYS A 12 15.02 -6.53 2.59
C LYS A 12 15.42 -7.60 1.56
N LEU A 13 16.20 -7.24 0.54
CA LEU A 13 16.67 -8.17 -0.48
C LEU A 13 17.89 -8.95 -0.02
N THR A 14 17.89 -10.26 -0.30
CA THR A 14 19.12 -11.05 -0.28
C THR A 14 19.80 -10.97 -1.65
N ARG A 15 21.12 -11.24 -1.69
CA ARG A 15 21.89 -11.26 -2.95
C ARG A 15 21.28 -12.20 -3.98
N ARG A 16 20.93 -13.42 -3.58
CA ARG A 16 20.28 -14.41 -4.46
C ARG A 16 18.95 -13.91 -5.03
N VAL A 17 18.12 -13.27 -4.22
CA VAL A 17 16.84 -12.72 -4.72
C VAL A 17 17.12 -11.58 -5.70
N PHE A 18 18.12 -10.74 -5.42
CA PHE A 18 18.51 -9.68 -6.34
C PHE A 18 19.03 -10.22 -7.68
N GLU A 19 19.87 -11.26 -7.68
CA GLU A 19 20.29 -11.95 -8.91
C GLU A 19 19.10 -12.52 -9.71
N ASN A 20 18.11 -13.10 -9.02
CA ASN A 20 16.88 -13.56 -9.68
C ASN A 20 16.08 -12.39 -10.31
N ILE A 21 16.05 -11.22 -9.65
CA ILE A 21 15.39 -10.02 -10.16
C ILE A 21 16.10 -9.50 -11.42
N LEU A 22 17.43 -9.48 -11.43
CA LEU A 22 18.23 -9.04 -12.60
C LEU A 22 17.98 -9.91 -13.84
N ASN A 23 17.69 -11.19 -13.65
CA ASN A 23 17.36 -12.11 -14.74
C ASN A 23 15.86 -12.07 -15.14
N GLY A 24 15.04 -11.23 -14.51
CA GLY A 24 13.61 -11.10 -14.78
C GLY A 24 13.23 -9.74 -15.38
N GLY A 25 12.03 -9.65 -15.96
CA GLY A 25 11.47 -8.40 -16.50
C GLY A 25 10.87 -7.47 -15.43
N TYR A 26 11.59 -7.23 -14.34
CA TYR A 26 11.15 -6.32 -13.27
C TYR A 26 11.44 -4.86 -13.63
N ILE A 27 10.65 -3.95 -13.05
CA ILE A 27 10.94 -2.51 -13.06
C ILE A 27 11.40 -2.07 -11.67
N ALA A 28 12.23 -1.04 -11.62
CA ALA A 28 12.61 -0.36 -10.38
C ALA A 28 11.86 0.99 -10.28
N GLN A 29 11.57 1.38 -9.04
CA GLN A 29 11.00 2.69 -8.72
C GLN A 29 11.66 3.18 -7.43
N ASP A 30 11.72 4.50 -7.27
CA ASP A 30 12.18 5.09 -6.02
C ASP A 30 11.25 4.71 -4.86
N LEU A 31 11.84 4.53 -3.69
CA LEU A 31 11.07 4.19 -2.49
C LEU A 31 10.27 5.41 -2.03
N VAL A 32 8.95 5.32 -2.14
CA VAL A 32 8.02 6.24 -1.49
C VAL A 32 7.44 5.57 -0.25
N PRO A 33 7.76 6.03 0.98
CA PRO A 33 7.14 5.53 2.19
C PRO A 33 5.62 5.70 2.13
N ALA A 34 4.88 4.72 2.68
CA ALA A 34 3.43 4.85 2.78
C ALA A 34 3.09 6.02 3.72
N GLY A 35 2.06 6.79 3.36
CA GLY A 35 1.47 7.74 4.31
C GLY A 35 0.91 6.99 5.52
N GLU A 36 0.87 7.65 6.66
CA GLU A 36 0.34 7.07 7.90
C GLU A 36 -0.74 7.94 8.53
N ARG A 37 -1.63 7.30 9.28
CA ARG A 37 -2.69 7.94 10.06
C ARG A 37 -2.81 7.28 11.42
N THR A 38 -2.98 8.13 12.43
CA THR A 38 -3.33 7.73 13.79
C THR A 38 -4.83 7.48 13.86
N LEU A 39 -5.21 6.35 14.41
CA LEU A 39 -6.58 5.87 14.55
C LEU A 39 -6.81 5.44 15.98
N ARG A 40 -8.04 5.61 16.46
CA ARG A 40 -8.48 4.99 17.70
C ARG A 40 -9.29 3.75 17.35
N ILE A 41 -8.81 2.59 17.81
CA ILE A 41 -9.47 1.29 17.68
C ILE A 41 -9.78 0.87 19.10
N ASP A 42 -11.07 0.85 19.44
CA ASP A 42 -11.54 0.67 20.82
C ASP A 42 -10.86 1.71 21.75
N ASP A 43 -10.15 1.25 22.78
CA ASP A 43 -9.41 2.11 23.73
C ASP A 43 -7.95 2.37 23.31
N ALA A 44 -7.50 1.80 22.19
CA ALA A 44 -6.11 1.90 21.75
C ALA A 44 -5.93 2.94 20.63
N VAL A 45 -4.93 3.80 20.79
CA VAL A 45 -4.46 4.68 19.73
C VAL A 45 -3.34 3.98 18.97
N VAL A 46 -3.54 3.76 17.66
CA VAL A 46 -2.60 3.05 16.81
C VAL A 46 -2.30 3.81 15.53
N THR A 47 -1.11 3.60 14.98
CA THR A 47 -0.76 4.10 13.65
C THR A 47 -1.00 3.01 12.60
N ARG A 48 -1.59 3.40 11.47
CA ARG A 48 -1.78 2.53 10.30
C ARG A 48 -1.33 3.24 9.03
N LYS A 49 -0.92 2.46 8.05
CA LYS A 49 -0.61 2.97 6.71
C LYS A 49 -1.90 3.30 6.00
N VAL A 50 -1.85 4.36 5.20
CA VAL A 50 -2.94 4.79 4.34
C VAL A 50 -2.43 4.93 2.92
N ASP A 51 -3.23 4.48 1.97
CA ASP A 51 -3.08 4.84 0.57
C ASP A 51 -4.41 5.35 0.01
N ILE A 52 -4.35 6.11 -1.07
CA ILE A 52 -5.52 6.67 -1.76
C ILE A 52 -5.74 5.88 -3.06
N ARG A 53 -6.97 5.41 -3.24
CA ARG A 53 -7.42 4.70 -4.43
C ARG A 53 -8.39 5.58 -5.21
N LEU A 54 -8.01 5.88 -6.45
CA LEU A 54 -8.90 6.47 -7.45
C LEU A 54 -9.53 5.34 -8.28
N TYR A 55 -10.86 5.31 -8.33
CA TYR A 55 -11.61 4.50 -9.28
C TYR A 55 -11.94 5.38 -10.48
N THR A 56 -11.51 4.96 -11.65
CA THR A 56 -11.62 5.77 -12.87
C THR A 56 -12.39 5.02 -13.95
N TYR A 57 -13.07 5.77 -14.80
CA TYR A 57 -13.75 5.27 -16.00
C TYR A 57 -13.61 6.30 -17.11
N ALA A 58 -13.25 5.85 -18.32
CA ALA A 58 -13.05 6.71 -19.50
C ALA A 58 -12.16 7.95 -19.23
N GLY A 59 -11.05 7.75 -18.51
CA GLY A 59 -10.10 8.83 -18.17
C GLY A 59 -10.58 9.79 -17.08
N LYS A 60 -11.77 9.59 -16.51
CA LYS A 60 -12.33 10.43 -15.44
C LYS A 60 -12.32 9.71 -14.10
N SER A 61 -12.04 10.43 -13.03
CA SER A 61 -12.18 9.95 -11.66
C SER A 61 -13.65 9.90 -11.27
N MET A 62 -14.12 8.72 -10.84
CA MET A 62 -15.50 8.48 -10.43
C MET A 62 -15.64 8.46 -8.91
N LEU A 63 -14.66 7.86 -8.22
CA LEU A 63 -14.67 7.71 -6.76
C LEU A 63 -13.24 7.77 -6.22
N VAL A 64 -13.11 8.41 -5.06
CA VAL A 64 -11.89 8.45 -4.26
C VAL A 64 -12.15 7.72 -2.95
N ALA A 65 -11.30 6.76 -2.61
CA ALA A 65 -11.37 6.05 -1.33
C ALA A 65 -9.97 5.96 -0.71
N ALA A 66 -9.89 6.07 0.62
CA ALA A 66 -8.69 5.71 1.35
C ALA A 66 -8.74 4.23 1.71
N ARG A 67 -7.56 3.61 1.79
CA ARG A 67 -7.39 2.23 2.28
C ARG A 67 -6.43 2.25 3.45
N ILE A 68 -6.90 1.75 4.59
CA ILE A 68 -6.13 1.65 5.82
C ILE A 68 -5.66 0.21 5.98
N TYR A 69 -4.38 0.02 6.28
CA TYR A 69 -3.78 -1.30 6.41
C TYR A 69 -2.55 -1.32 7.33
N GLN A 70 -2.10 -2.53 7.66
CA GLN A 70 -0.86 -2.80 8.38
C GLN A 70 0.01 -3.76 7.59
N GLY A 71 1.34 -3.61 7.68
CA GLY A 71 2.31 -4.48 7.01
C GLY A 71 2.89 -3.88 5.72
N GLN A 72 3.46 -4.73 4.87
CA GLN A 72 4.11 -4.29 3.62
C GLN A 72 3.12 -4.06 2.48
N THR A 73 2.07 -4.87 2.40
CA THR A 73 1.10 -4.86 1.30
C THR A 73 -0.26 -4.45 1.82
N THR A 74 -1.03 -3.74 0.99
CA THR A 74 -2.39 -3.35 1.39
C THR A 74 -3.24 -4.60 1.62
N ASN A 75 -3.81 -4.72 2.81
CA ASN A 75 -4.72 -5.79 3.20
C ASN A 75 -5.77 -5.23 4.16
N PHE A 76 -6.91 -5.92 4.27
CA PHE A 76 -8.05 -5.52 5.13
C PHE A 76 -8.31 -6.53 6.25
N ARG A 77 -7.26 -7.24 6.69
CA ARG A 77 -7.40 -8.33 7.66
C ARG A 77 -7.12 -7.91 9.10
N THR A 78 -6.65 -6.68 9.30
CA THR A 78 -6.28 -6.17 10.62
C THR A 78 -7.36 -5.27 11.19
N PRO A 79 -7.59 -5.28 12.53
CA PRO A 79 -8.43 -4.29 13.18
C PRO A 79 -8.09 -2.86 12.75
N GLY A 80 -9.14 -2.07 12.48
CA GLY A 80 -9.04 -0.71 11.95
C GLY A 80 -8.53 -0.60 10.51
N GLY A 81 -8.29 -1.73 9.83
CA GLY A 81 -8.00 -1.78 8.40
C GLY A 81 -9.29 -1.87 7.57
N GLY A 82 -9.23 -1.42 6.32
CA GLY A 82 -10.40 -1.39 5.43
C GLY A 82 -10.45 -0.13 4.58
N PHE A 83 -11.63 0.14 4.03
CA PHE A 83 -11.90 1.40 3.34
C PHE A 83 -12.19 2.52 4.33
N ALA A 84 -11.79 3.74 3.97
CA ALA A 84 -12.10 4.95 4.70
C ALA A 84 -12.48 6.08 3.72
N PRO A 85 -13.36 7.01 4.15
CA PRO A 85 -13.71 8.17 3.33
C PRO A 85 -12.52 9.11 3.16
N VAL A 86 -12.50 9.83 2.04
CA VAL A 86 -11.56 10.93 1.80
C VAL A 86 -12.36 12.22 1.80
N PHE A 87 -12.08 13.09 2.77
CA PHE A 87 -12.68 14.41 2.85
C PHE A 87 -11.83 15.40 2.04
N GLN A 88 -12.47 16.14 1.15
CA GLN A 88 -11.87 17.25 0.44
C GLN A 88 -12.19 18.54 1.21
N VAL A 89 -11.22 19.45 1.26
CA VAL A 89 -11.36 20.78 1.86
C VAL A 89 -11.77 21.76 0.77
#